data_AF-A0A951MRL6-F1
#
_entry.id   AF-A0A951MRL6-F1
#
_cell.length_a   1.000
_cell.length_b   1.000
_cell.length_c   1.000
_cell.angle_alpha   90.00
_cell.angle_beta   90.00
_cell.angle_gamma   90.00
#
_symmetry.space_group_name_H-M   'P 1'
#
loop_
_entity.id
_entity.type
_entity.pdbx_description
1 polymer ?
#
loop_
_entity_poly.entity_id
_entity_poly.type
_entity_poly.pdbx_seq_one_letter_code
_entity_poly.pdbx_strand_id
1 'polypeptide(L)'
;MRWVFPRRRRDDTLDCGEVARVLQSYLDGELTLTTAREVADHLEHCRRCGMEADTYRDLKQRLSRFADPVDQVALERLRRFVDELAGHRAS
;
A
#
# COMPACT_ATOMS: atom_id res chain seq x y z
N MET A 1 -7.37 -17.53 10.53
CA MET A 1 -5.90 -17.70 10.55
C MET A 1 -5.41 -17.42 11.95
N ARG A 2 -4.63 -18.34 12.55
CA ARG A 2 -4.18 -18.27 13.94
C ARG A 2 -2.72 -17.82 13.94
N TRP A 3 -2.51 -16.53 14.16
CA TRP A 3 -1.17 -15.92 14.19
C TRP A 3 -0.52 -16.08 15.58
N VAL A 4 0.73 -16.52 15.59
CA VAL A 4 1.58 -16.65 16.77
C VAL A 4 2.67 -15.57 16.68
N PHE A 5 2.64 -14.59 17.59
CA PHE A 5 3.51 -13.39 17.51
C PHE A 5 4.61 -13.40 18.57
N PRO A 6 5.88 -13.64 18.21
CA PRO A 6 7.02 -13.35 19.09
C PRO A 6 7.32 -11.85 19.14
N ARG A 7 7.56 -11.30 20.33
CA ARG A 7 7.99 -9.90 20.52
C ARG A 7 9.48 -9.74 20.19
N ARG A 8 9.84 -8.99 19.14
CA ARG A 8 11.22 -8.51 18.90
C ARG A 8 11.40 -7.08 19.41
N ARG A 9 12.58 -6.76 19.97
CA ARG A 9 13.07 -5.39 20.22
C ARG A 9 14.21 -5.06 19.24
N ARG A 10 14.11 -3.84 18.69
CA ARG A 10 15.10 -2.93 18.05
C ARG A 10 16.53 -3.45 17.86
N ASP A 11 16.88 -3.71 16.60
CA ASP A 11 18.06 -3.15 15.91
C ASP A 11 17.84 -3.43 14.39
N ASP A 12 17.98 -2.43 13.52
CA ASP A 12 17.85 -2.46 12.04
C ASP A 12 16.48 -2.67 11.35
N THR A 13 15.35 -2.52 12.03
CA THR A 13 14.01 -2.66 11.39
C THR A 13 13.05 -1.55 11.82
N LEU A 14 12.23 -1.06 10.87
CA LEU A 14 11.25 0.02 11.08
C LEU A 14 10.47 -0.16 12.39
N ASP A 15 10.35 0.90 13.17
CA ASP A 15 9.54 0.88 14.39
C ASP A 15 8.05 1.09 14.11
N CYS A 16 7.20 0.89 15.13
CA CYS A 16 5.74 1.01 14.95
C CYS A 16 5.30 2.41 14.48
N GLY A 17 6.03 3.46 14.86
CA GLY A 17 5.71 4.84 14.46
C GLY A 17 6.15 5.13 13.02
N GLU A 18 7.23 4.53 12.57
CA GLU A 18 7.65 4.53 11.17
C GLU A 18 6.64 3.75 10.30
N VAL A 19 6.27 2.53 10.72
CA VAL A 19 5.27 1.73 10.02
C VAL A 19 3.92 2.44 9.95
N ALA A 20 3.44 3.04 11.05
CA ALA A 20 2.18 3.77 11.05
C ALA A 20 2.16 4.93 10.03
N ARG A 21 3.30 5.60 9.82
CA ARG A 21 3.42 6.69 8.83
C ARG A 21 3.33 6.20 7.39
N VAL A 22 3.88 5.03 7.10
CA VAL A 22 3.94 4.49 5.72
C VAL A 22 2.88 3.43 5.43
N LEU A 23 2.04 3.07 6.41
CA LEU A 23 1.11 1.96 6.32
C LEU A 23 0.11 2.11 5.16
N GLN A 24 -0.44 3.31 4.94
CA GLN A 24 -1.39 3.52 3.83
C GLN A 24 -0.70 3.34 2.48
N SER A 25 0.44 4.00 2.25
CA SER A 25 1.23 3.83 1.02
C SER A 25 1.69 2.38 0.81
N TYR A 26 1.98 1.63 1.89
CA TYR A 26 2.23 0.19 1.80
C TYR A 26 0.99 -0.56 1.29
N LEU A 27 -0.18 -0.28 1.87
CA LEU A 27 -1.45 -0.91 1.48
C LEU A 27 -1.90 -0.52 0.05
N ASP A 28 -1.47 0.62 -0.45
CA ASP A 28 -1.73 1.10 -1.82
C ASP A 28 -0.66 0.66 -2.84
N GLY A 29 0.40 -0.01 -2.39
CA GLY A 29 1.47 -0.49 -3.26
C GLY A 29 2.42 0.60 -3.77
N GLU A 30 2.47 1.74 -3.08
CA GLU A 30 3.21 2.93 -3.49
C GLU A 30 4.65 2.98 -2.91
N LEU A 31 5.01 2.01 -2.06
CA LEU A 31 6.35 1.94 -1.49
C LEU A 31 7.36 1.29 -2.43
N THR A 32 8.63 1.67 -2.26
CA THR A 32 9.74 0.95 -2.89
C THR A 32 9.77 -0.51 -2.42
N LEU A 33 10.30 -1.41 -3.24
CA LEU A 33 10.40 -2.84 -2.88
C LEU A 33 11.15 -3.07 -1.56
N THR A 34 12.17 -2.27 -1.26
CA THR A 34 12.94 -2.37 -0.02
C THR A 34 12.08 -2.00 1.18
N THR A 35 11.46 -0.82 1.17
CA THR A 35 10.60 -0.36 2.27
C THR A 35 9.37 -1.25 2.43
N ALA A 36 8.80 -1.75 1.34
CA ALA A 36 7.68 -2.68 1.39
C ALA A 36 8.03 -3.99 2.11
N ARG A 37 9.24 -4.52 1.92
CA ARG A 37 9.72 -5.71 2.64
C ARG A 37 9.90 -5.43 4.13
N GLU A 38 10.52 -4.32 4.50
CA GLU A 38 10.71 -3.94 5.91
C GLU A 38 9.37 -3.77 6.64
N VAL A 39 8.39 -3.14 5.98
CA VAL A 39 7.03 -3.02 6.51
C VAL A 39 6.37 -4.38 6.64
N ALA A 40 6.46 -5.24 5.62
CA ALA A 40 5.89 -6.59 5.66
C ALA A 40 6.47 -7.41 6.84
N ASP A 41 7.79 -7.41 7.01
CA ASP A 41 8.48 -8.07 8.12
C ASP A 41 7.96 -7.53 9.47
N HIS A 42 7.80 -6.21 9.62
CA HIS A 42 7.26 -5.65 10.86
C HIS A 42 5.81 -6.09 11.12
N LEU A 43 4.95 -6.10 10.10
CA LEU A 43 3.53 -6.50 10.24
C LEU A 43 3.38 -7.97 10.66
N GLU A 44 4.29 -8.84 10.23
CA GLU A 44 4.31 -10.26 10.64
C GLU A 44 4.69 -10.44 12.12
N HIS A 45 5.57 -9.58 12.65
CA HIS A 45 6.12 -9.73 14.00
C HIS A 45 5.42 -8.84 15.05
N CYS A 46 4.79 -7.74 14.63
CA CYS A 46 4.10 -6.82 15.53
C CYS A 46 2.58 -6.99 15.46
N ARG A 47 2.01 -7.62 16.48
CA ARG A 47 0.55 -7.83 16.60
C ARG A 47 -0.26 -6.54 16.42
N ARG A 48 0.18 -5.42 17.01
CA ARG A 48 -0.57 -4.14 16.95
C ARG A 48 -0.66 -3.65 15.50
N CYS A 49 0.48 -3.54 14.83
CA CYS A 49 0.54 -3.05 13.46
C CYS A 49 -0.10 -4.04 12.48
N GLY A 50 0.05 -5.35 12.69
CA GLY A 50 -0.63 -6.37 11.90
C GLY A 50 -2.17 -6.26 11.97
N MET A 51 -2.74 -6.10 13.17
CA MET A 51 -4.20 -5.91 13.34
C MET A 51 -4.70 -4.60 12.70
N GLU A 52 -3.91 -3.54 12.80
CA GLU A 52 -4.22 -2.26 12.15
C GLU A 52 -4.24 -2.39 10.63
N ALA A 53 -3.22 -3.05 10.06
CA ALA A 53 -3.15 -3.33 8.62
C ALA A 53 -4.35 -4.18 8.15
N ASP A 54 -4.73 -5.22 8.89
CA ASP A 54 -5.89 -6.06 8.57
C ASP A 54 -7.20 -5.28 8.62
N THR A 55 -7.36 -4.38 9.61
CA THR A 55 -8.53 -3.50 9.71
C THR A 55 -8.65 -2.60 8.48
N TYR A 56 -7.53 -2.00 8.04
CA TYR A 56 -7.52 -1.17 6.84
C TYR A 56 -7.77 -1.98 5.57
N ARG A 57 -7.23 -3.21 5.45
CA ARG A 57 -7.51 -4.09 4.31
C ARG A 57 -9.00 -4.43 4.20
N ASP A 58 -9.63 -4.80 5.31
CA ASP A 58 -11.07 -5.09 5.36
C ASP A 58 -11.89 -3.84 5.00
N LEU A 59 -11.52 -2.67 5.53
CA LEU A 59 -12.18 -1.42 5.16
C LEU A 59 -12.06 -1.12 3.66
N LYS A 60 -10.85 -1.19 3.09
CA LYS A 60 -10.62 -0.98 1.65
C LYS A 60 -11.43 -1.96 0.80
N GLN A 61 -11.49 -3.24 1.20
CA GLN A 61 -12.28 -4.26 0.49
C GLN A 61 -13.79 -4.00 0.57
N ARG A 62 -14.28 -3.47 1.68
CA ARG A 62 -15.71 -3.09 1.81
C ARG A 62 -16.02 -1.84 0.98
N LEU A 63 -15.14 -0.84 1.01
CA LEU A 63 -15.30 0.40 0.26
C LEU A 63 -15.24 0.17 -1.25
N SER A 64 -14.40 -0.75 -1.72
CA SER A 64 -14.29 -1.06 -3.16
C SER A 64 -15.59 -1.64 -3.75
N ARG A 65 -16.49 -2.18 -2.93
CA ARG A 65 -17.82 -2.65 -3.38
C ARG A 65 -18.77 -1.51 -3.74
N PHE A 66 -18.50 -0.31 -3.23
CA PHE A 66 -19.29 0.89 -3.51
C PHE A 66 -18.62 1.78 -4.57
N ALA A 67 -17.40 1.45 -4.99
CA ALA A 67 -16.73 2.18 -6.05
C ALA A 67 -17.39 1.84 -7.40
N ASP A 68 -17.74 2.86 -8.16
CA ASP A 68 -18.16 2.64 -9.54
C ASP A 68 -17.00 2.03 -10.34
N PRO A 69 -17.26 1.01 -11.17
CA PRO A 69 -16.25 0.49 -12.08
C PRO A 69 -15.70 1.63 -12.93
N VAL A 70 -14.38 1.74 -13.00
CA VAL A 70 -13.77 2.77 -13.84
C VAL A 70 -14.11 2.47 -15.30
N ASP A 71 -14.66 3.46 -16.00
CA ASP A 71 -14.90 3.39 -17.44
C ASP A 71 -13.56 3.22 -18.18
N GLN A 72 -13.34 2.01 -18.69
CA GLN A 72 -12.09 1.63 -19.37
C GLN A 72 -11.85 2.48 -20.62
N VAL A 73 -12.91 2.93 -21.31
CA VAL A 73 -12.79 3.77 -22.50
C VAL A 73 -12.31 5.16 -22.12
N ALA A 74 -12.83 5.73 -21.04
CA ALA A 74 -12.35 7.01 -20.50
C ALA A 74 -10.87 6.91 -20.07
N LEU A 75 -10.50 5.79 -19.45
CA LEU A 75 -9.15 5.48 -19.00
C LEU A 75 -8.15 5.38 -20.16
N GLU A 76 -8.51 4.70 -21.24
CA GLU A 76 -7.70 4.60 -22.46
C GLU A 76 -7.52 5.95 -23.16
N ARG A 77 -8.59 6.76 -23.23
CA ARG A 77 -8.52 8.12 -23.77
C ARG A 77 -7.56 8.99 -22.96
N LEU A 78 -7.63 8.90 -21.63
CA LEU A 78 -6.74 9.64 -20.74
C LEU A 78 -5.27 9.21 -20.92
N ARG A 79 -4.99 7.91 -21.05
CA ARG A 79 -3.64 7.39 -21.32
C ARG A 79 -3.06 7.96 -22.61
N ARG A 80 -3.81 7.88 -23.71
CA ARG A 80 -3.39 8.44 -25.01
C ARG A 80 -3.06 9.92 -24.92
N PHE A 81 -3.92 10.69 -24.25
CA PHE A 81 -3.72 12.13 -24.07
C PHE A 81 -2.43 12.44 -23.29
N VAL A 82 -2.13 11.67 -22.23
CA VAL A 82 -0.89 11.82 -21.47
C VAL A 82 0.34 11.48 -22.32
N ASP A 83 0.26 10.42 -23.13
CA ASP A 83 1.36 10.03 -24.03
C ASP A 83 1.65 11.12 -25.09
N GLU A 84 0.61 11.71 -25.66
CA GLU A 84 0.73 12.85 -26.58
C GLU A 84 1.40 14.06 -25.90
N LEU A 85 0.99 14.43 -24.68
CA LEU A 85 1.61 15.51 -23.90
C LEU A 85 3.08 15.24 -23.58
N ALA A 86 3.42 14.01 -23.21
CA ALA A 86 4.80 13.61 -22.92
C ALA A 86 5.68 13.68 -24.18
N GLY A 87 5.15 13.24 -25.32
CA GLY A 87 5.83 13.34 -26.62
C GLY A 87 6.04 14.79 -27.08
N HIS A 88 5.07 15.67 -26.85
CA HIS A 88 5.16 17.09 -27.21
C HIS A 88 6.18 17.88 -26.39
N ARG A 89 6.57 17.44 -25.18
CA ARG A 89 7.61 18.11 -24.37
C ARG A 89 9.04 17.73 -24.76
N ALA A 90 9.21 16.77 -25.67
CA ALA A 90 10.51 16.27 -26.14
C ALA A 90 10.92 16.80 -27.54
N SER A 91 10.16 17.75 -28.10
CA SER A 91 10.47 18.47 -29.35
C SER A 91 10.54 19.97 -29.08
#